data_AF-A0A502FGS5-F1
#
_entry.id   AF-A0A502FGS5-F1
#
_cell.length_a   1.000
_cell.length_b   1.000
_cell.length_c   1.000
_cell.angle_alpha   90.00
_cell.angle_beta   90.00
_cell.angle_gamma   90.00
#
_symmetry.space_group_name_H-M   'P 1'
#
loop_
_entity.id
_entity.type
_entity.pdbx_description
1 polymer ?
#
loop_
_entity_poly.entity_id
_entity_poly.type
_entity_poly.pdbx_seq_one_letter_code
_entity_poly.pdbx_strand_id
1 'polypeptide(L)'
;MTDSLAVLARLRNAEVAAARRRVAEEAARREAAEMAARSADEALVAEARHGTGYVAWLPRGLALRAAAEDEARRAQERAAEAILSLAAARASERAVESLSEMRAAEARRRARRDEQRRLDEAGARRPSQPQG
;
A
#
# COMPACT_ATOMS: atom_id res chain seq x y z
N MET A 1 21.00 -20.27 -8.18
CA MET A 1 19.52 -20.36 -8.25
C MET A 1 18.97 -19.27 -7.36
N THR A 2 18.37 -18.22 -7.92
CA THR A 2 17.86 -17.08 -7.15
C THR A 2 16.69 -17.54 -6.27
N ASP A 3 16.70 -17.19 -4.98
CA ASP A 3 15.58 -17.51 -4.08
C ASP A 3 14.33 -16.73 -4.53
N SER A 4 13.36 -17.45 -5.09
CA SER A 4 12.13 -16.87 -5.65
C SER A 4 11.30 -16.13 -4.60
N LEU A 5 11.31 -16.55 -3.33
CA LEU A 5 10.61 -15.84 -2.26
C LEU A 5 11.29 -14.53 -1.90
N ALA A 6 12.63 -14.51 -1.90
CA ALA A 6 13.38 -13.27 -1.70
C ALA A 6 13.16 -12.27 -2.85
N VAL A 7 12.98 -12.74 -4.08
CA VAL A 7 12.58 -11.87 -5.21
C VAL A 7 11.17 -11.32 -5.01
N LEU A 8 10.20 -12.18 -4.65
CA LEU A 8 8.82 -11.76 -4.39
C LEU A 8 8.72 -10.77 -3.23
N ALA A 9 9.45 -10.98 -2.14
CA ALA A 9 9.46 -10.06 -1.00
C ALA A 9 9.96 -8.66 -1.40
N ARG A 10 11.03 -8.59 -2.20
CA ARG A 10 11.54 -7.32 -2.74
C ARG A 10 10.50 -6.63 -3.63
N LEU A 11 9.80 -7.38 -4.48
CA LEU A 11 8.72 -6.84 -5.30
C LEU A 11 7.59 -6.25 -4.44
N ARG A 12 7.11 -6.99 -3.43
CA ARG A 12 6.04 -6.51 -2.55
C ARG A 12 6.44 -5.27 -1.76
N ASN A 13 7.68 -5.20 -1.30
CA ASN A 13 8.18 -4.01 -0.64
C ASN A 13 8.19 -2.79 -1.57
N ALA A 14 8.61 -2.96 -2.82
CA ALA A 14 8.57 -1.90 -3.84
C ALA A 14 7.13 -1.44 -4.16
N GLU A 15 6.18 -2.37 -4.24
CA GLU A 15 4.76 -2.05 -4.43
C GLU A 15 4.17 -1.27 -3.24
N VAL A 16 4.50 -1.66 -2.00
CA VAL A 16 4.09 -0.91 -0.80
C VAL A 16 4.69 0.49 -0.81
N ALA A 17 5.97 0.64 -1.17
CA ALA A 17 6.61 1.94 -1.30
C ALA A 17 5.94 2.82 -2.38
N ALA A 18 5.58 2.24 -3.53
CA ALA A 18 4.85 2.92 -4.58
C ALA A 18 3.44 3.34 -4.14
N ALA A 19 2.70 2.46 -3.46
CA ALA A 19 1.37 2.77 -2.93
C ALA A 19 1.41 3.89 -1.88
N ARG A 20 2.45 3.93 -1.02
CA ARG A 20 2.65 5.04 -0.07
C ARG A 20 2.87 6.38 -0.77
N ARG A 21 3.69 6.40 -1.83
CA ARG A 21 3.89 7.61 -2.64
C ARG A 21 2.57 8.07 -3.28
N ARG A 22 1.80 7.14 -3.86
CA ARG A 22 0.49 7.46 -4.43
C ARG A 22 -0.49 8.04 -3.41
N VAL A 23 -0.53 7.50 -2.18
CA VAL A 23 -1.35 8.07 -1.10
C VAL A 23 -0.93 9.51 -0.79
N ALA A 24 0.37 9.78 -0.69
CA ALA A 24 0.85 11.14 -0.44
C ALA A 24 0.53 12.10 -1.60
N GLU A 25 0.70 11.65 -2.85
CA GLU A 25 0.38 12.42 -4.06
C GLU A 25 -1.12 12.74 -4.15
N GLU A 26 -2.01 11.75 -3.93
CA GLU A 26 -3.45 11.99 -3.97
C GLU A 26 -3.93 12.82 -2.77
N ALA A 27 -3.28 12.72 -1.60
CA ALA A 27 -3.58 13.60 -0.48
C ALA A 27 -3.25 15.07 -0.80
N ALA A 28 -2.09 15.32 -1.42
CA ALA A 28 -1.71 16.68 -1.86
C ALA A 28 -2.65 17.21 -2.96
N ARG A 29 -3.05 16.37 -3.91
CA ARG A 29 -4.03 16.73 -4.95
C ARG A 29 -5.39 17.06 -4.35
N ARG A 30 -5.84 16.29 -3.35
CA ARG A 30 -7.09 16.56 -2.62
C ARG A 30 -7.04 17.91 -1.93
N GLU A 31 -5.97 18.20 -1.19
CA GLU A 31 -5.79 19.49 -0.52
C GLU A 31 -5.80 20.66 -1.51
N ALA A 32 -5.08 20.53 -2.64
CA ALA A 32 -5.07 21.54 -3.69
C ALA A 32 -6.47 21.76 -4.32
N ALA A 33 -7.23 20.68 -4.56
CA ALA A 33 -8.58 20.77 -5.10
C ALA A 33 -9.56 21.41 -4.10
N GLU A 34 -9.47 21.07 -2.82
CA GLU A 34 -10.25 21.70 -1.75
C GLU A 34 -9.92 23.21 -1.63
N MET A 35 -8.65 23.58 -1.73
CA MET A 35 -8.22 24.99 -1.75
C MET A 35 -8.77 25.73 -2.97
N ALA A 36 -8.73 25.12 -4.15
CA ALA A 36 -9.27 25.70 -5.37
C ALA A 36 -10.79 25.90 -5.28
N ALA A 37 -11.53 24.93 -4.71
CA ALA A 37 -12.96 25.05 -4.47
C ALA A 37 -13.30 26.21 -3.51
N ARG A 38 -12.58 26.33 -2.40
CA ARG A 38 -12.73 27.47 -1.47
C ARG A 38 -12.43 28.80 -2.15
N SER A 39 -11.34 28.88 -2.91
CA SER A 39 -10.95 30.09 -3.63
C SER A 39 -11.98 30.50 -4.69
N ALA A 40 -12.58 29.53 -5.39
CA ALA A 40 -13.64 29.81 -6.36
C ALA A 40 -14.91 30.37 -5.69
N ASP A 41 -15.27 29.88 -4.50
CA ASP A 41 -16.40 30.41 -3.73
C ASP A 41 -16.11 31.81 -3.19
N GLU A 42 -14.91 32.05 -2.66
CA GLU A 42 -14.47 33.37 -2.21
C GLU A 42 -14.45 34.40 -3.36
N ALA A 43 -13.97 34.00 -4.54
CA ALA A 43 -13.98 34.85 -5.73
C ALA A 43 -15.41 35.22 -6.16
N LEU A 44 -16.33 34.25 -6.14
CA LEU A 44 -17.76 34.47 -6.45
C LEU A 44 -18.38 35.48 -5.46
N VAL A 45 -18.08 35.36 -4.17
CA VAL A 45 -18.56 36.29 -3.13
C VAL A 45 -17.94 37.69 -3.30
N ALA A 46 -16.66 37.77 -3.62
CA ALA A 46 -15.97 39.05 -3.81
C ALA A 46 -16.50 39.81 -5.04
N GLU A 47 -16.66 39.12 -6.17
CA GLU A 47 -17.21 39.73 -7.39
C GLU A 47 -18.68 40.12 -7.22
N ALA A 48 -19.48 39.37 -6.45
CA ALA A 48 -20.85 39.76 -6.11
C ALA A 48 -20.95 41.06 -5.31
N ARG A 49 -19.91 41.42 -4.53
CA ARG A 49 -19.87 42.65 -3.72
C ARG A 49 -19.37 43.88 -4.48
N HIS A 50 -18.53 43.70 -5.50
CA HIS A 50 -17.77 44.80 -6.10
C HIS A 50 -17.84 44.88 -7.65
N GLY A 51 -18.42 43.88 -8.32
CA GLY A 51 -18.38 43.77 -9.78
C GLY A 51 -19.45 44.58 -10.51
N THR A 52 -19.03 45.46 -11.41
CA THR A 52 -19.89 45.96 -12.48
C THR A 52 -20.05 44.87 -13.56
N GLY A 53 -21.23 44.74 -14.18
CA GLY A 53 -21.48 43.69 -15.18
C GLY A 53 -21.85 42.31 -14.62
N TYR A 54 -22.47 42.25 -13.45
CA TYR A 54 -22.94 41.03 -12.75
C TYR A 54 -23.53 39.94 -13.65
N VAL A 55 -24.46 40.33 -14.53
CA VAL A 55 -25.17 39.41 -15.43
C VAL A 55 -24.23 38.74 -16.44
N ALA A 56 -23.13 39.41 -16.84
CA ALA A 56 -22.20 38.90 -17.83
C ALA A 56 -21.18 37.90 -17.25
N TRP A 57 -20.78 38.06 -15.99
CA TRP A 57 -19.75 37.22 -15.37
C TRP A 57 -20.31 36.06 -14.52
N LEU A 58 -21.48 36.25 -13.90
CA LEU A 58 -22.06 35.28 -12.96
C LEU A 58 -22.16 33.85 -13.52
N PRO A 59 -22.63 33.61 -14.76
CA PRO A 59 -22.72 32.25 -15.29
C PRO A 59 -21.35 31.56 -15.35
N ARG A 60 -20.30 32.31 -15.72
CA ARG A 60 -18.92 31.79 -15.75
C ARG A 60 -18.40 31.51 -14.34
N GLY A 61 -18.65 32.41 -13.38
CA GLY A 61 -18.26 32.21 -11.99
C GLY A 61 -18.89 30.96 -11.36
N LEU A 62 -20.19 30.76 -11.59
CA LEU A 62 -20.90 29.55 -11.15
C LEU A 62 -20.35 28.28 -11.82
N ALA A 63 -20.02 28.32 -13.11
CA ALA A 63 -19.43 27.19 -13.81
C ALA A 63 -18.04 26.83 -13.26
N LEU A 64 -17.20 27.83 -12.94
CA LEU A 64 -15.88 27.61 -12.35
C LEU A 64 -15.98 27.02 -10.94
N ARG A 65 -16.91 27.52 -10.12
CA ARG A 65 -17.17 26.96 -8.79
C ARG A 65 -17.64 25.51 -8.89
N ALA A 66 -18.61 25.21 -9.73
CA ALA A 66 -19.11 23.84 -9.92
C ALA A 66 -18.00 22.89 -10.40
N ALA A 67 -17.15 23.33 -11.32
CA ALA A 67 -16.01 22.55 -11.78
C ALA A 67 -14.99 22.27 -10.65
N ALA A 68 -14.74 23.26 -9.79
CA ALA A 68 -13.83 23.11 -8.64
C ALA A 68 -14.41 22.18 -7.56
N GLU A 69 -15.72 22.28 -7.28
CA GLU A 69 -16.42 21.35 -6.37
C GLU A 69 -16.40 19.91 -6.90
N ASP A 70 -16.64 19.73 -8.21
CA ASP A 70 -16.56 18.42 -8.87
C ASP A 70 -15.16 17.81 -8.80
N GLU A 71 -14.12 18.62 -9.00
CA GLU A 71 -12.74 18.14 -8.89
C GLU A 71 -12.37 17.79 -7.45
N ALA A 72 -12.80 18.58 -6.46
CA ALA A 72 -12.59 18.27 -5.04
C ALA A 72 -13.23 16.92 -4.66
N ARG A 73 -14.45 16.65 -5.14
CA ARG A 73 -15.12 15.36 -4.95
C ARG A 73 -14.35 14.21 -5.59
N ARG A 74 -13.93 14.34 -6.85
CA ARG A 74 -13.12 13.31 -7.53
C ARG A 74 -11.78 13.09 -6.84
N ALA A 75 -11.13 14.15 -6.36
CA ALA A 75 -9.88 14.04 -5.63
C ALA A 75 -10.05 13.31 -4.29
N GLN A 76 -11.18 13.50 -3.61
CA GLN A 76 -11.54 12.73 -2.42
C GLN A 76 -11.71 11.24 -2.72
N GLU A 77 -12.41 10.89 -3.82
CA GLU A 77 -12.58 9.50 -4.27
C GLU A 77 -11.22 8.85 -4.59
N ARG A 78 -10.36 9.52 -5.36
CA ARG A 78 -9.01 9.03 -5.68
C ARG A 78 -8.13 8.85 -4.45
N ALA A 79 -8.22 9.75 -3.47
CA ALA A 79 -7.50 9.61 -2.21
C ALA A 79 -7.98 8.39 -1.42
N ALA A 80 -9.29 8.12 -1.39
CA ALA A 80 -9.86 6.93 -0.76
C ALA A 80 -9.39 5.65 -1.47
N GLU A 81 -9.43 5.62 -2.81
CA GLU A 81 -8.91 4.50 -3.61
C GLU A 81 -7.42 4.23 -3.36
N ALA A 82 -6.60 5.28 -3.24
CA ALA A 82 -5.17 5.14 -2.95
C ALA A 82 -4.93 4.47 -1.59
N ILE A 83 -5.73 4.80 -0.57
CA ILE A 83 -5.67 4.17 0.76
C ILE A 83 -6.04 2.68 0.67
N LEU A 84 -7.09 2.33 -0.07
CA LEU A 84 -7.48 0.95 -0.29
C LEU A 84 -6.38 0.16 -1.03
N SER A 85 -5.75 0.77 -2.03
CA SER A 85 -4.62 0.17 -2.76
C SER A 85 -3.42 -0.09 -1.84
N LEU A 86 -3.09 0.84 -0.94
CA LEU A 86 -2.04 0.64 0.06
C LEU A 86 -2.38 -0.51 1.03
N ALA A 87 -3.63 -0.63 1.45
CA ALA A 87 -4.07 -1.74 2.30
C ALA A 87 -3.90 -3.09 1.59
N ALA A 88 -4.30 -3.18 0.31
CA ALA A 88 -4.12 -4.38 -0.50
C ALA A 88 -2.64 -4.74 -0.71
N ALA A 89 -1.78 -3.76 -0.95
CA ALA A 89 -0.33 -3.97 -1.07
C ALA A 89 0.27 -4.52 0.23
N ARG A 90 -0.10 -3.96 1.39
CA ARG A 90 0.35 -4.45 2.71
C ARG A 90 -0.15 -5.85 3.01
N ALA A 91 -1.38 -6.18 2.64
CA ALA A 91 -1.91 -7.53 2.80
C ALA A 91 -1.10 -8.55 1.97
N SER A 92 -0.73 -8.16 0.75
CA SER A 92 0.10 -8.99 -0.14
C SER A 92 1.54 -9.14 0.38
N GLU A 93 2.13 -8.09 0.96
CA GLU A 93 3.43 -8.15 1.63
C GLU A 93 3.40 -9.14 2.82
N ARG A 94 2.42 -8.99 3.73
CA ARG A 94 2.19 -9.89 4.86
C ARG A 94 2.05 -11.36 4.44
N ALA A 95 1.34 -11.62 3.33
CA ALA A 95 1.16 -12.98 2.84
C ALA A 95 2.50 -13.63 2.41
N VAL A 96 3.40 -12.86 1.80
CA VAL A 96 4.74 -13.33 1.43
C VAL A 96 5.61 -13.56 2.67
N GLU A 97 5.54 -12.68 3.66
CA GLU A 97 6.23 -12.85 4.94
C GLU A 97 5.80 -14.15 5.64
N SER A 98 4.49 -14.37 5.78
CA SER A 98 3.95 -15.60 6.38
C SER A 98 4.39 -16.86 5.64
N LEU A 99 4.41 -16.83 4.29
CA LEU A 99 4.87 -17.96 3.50
C LEU A 99 6.37 -18.24 3.72
N SER A 100 7.18 -17.20 3.83
CA SER A 100 8.61 -17.31 4.12
C SER A 100 8.85 -17.96 5.49
N GLU A 101 8.12 -17.49 6.51
CA GLU A 101 8.18 -18.05 7.88
C GLU A 101 7.78 -19.53 7.91
N MET A 102 6.71 -19.89 7.20
CA MET A 102 6.26 -21.28 7.08
C MET A 102 7.33 -22.17 6.45
N ARG A 103 7.95 -21.73 5.33
CA ARG A 103 9.02 -22.49 4.68
C ARG A 103 10.25 -22.62 5.58
N ALA A 104 10.64 -21.57 6.29
CA ALA A 104 11.75 -21.63 7.24
C ALA A 104 11.45 -22.60 8.38
N ALA A 105 10.22 -22.61 8.91
CA ALA A 105 9.81 -23.56 9.94
C ALA A 105 9.81 -25.01 9.44
N GLU A 106 9.37 -25.27 8.22
CA GLU A 106 9.44 -26.58 7.58
C GLU A 106 10.87 -27.06 7.38
N ALA A 107 11.75 -26.18 6.89
CA ALA A 107 13.17 -26.49 6.71
C ALA A 107 13.83 -26.87 8.04
N ARG A 108 13.57 -26.10 9.12
CA ARG A 108 14.03 -26.42 10.48
C ARG A 108 13.50 -27.76 10.99
N ARG A 109 12.24 -28.10 10.69
CA ARG A 109 11.66 -29.41 11.06
C ARG A 109 12.31 -30.56 10.28
N ARG A 110 12.58 -30.38 8.98
CA ARG A 110 13.28 -31.38 8.15
C ARG A 110 14.71 -31.61 8.65
N ALA A 111 15.48 -30.54 8.86
CA ALA A 111 16.84 -30.62 9.37
C ALA A 111 16.93 -31.39 10.70
N ARG A 112 16.05 -31.10 11.66
CA ARG A 112 15.99 -31.82 12.95
C ARG A 112 15.68 -33.32 12.78
N ARG A 113 14.77 -33.68 11.86
CA ARG A 113 14.47 -35.09 11.59
C ARG A 113 15.65 -35.81 10.93
N ASP A 114 16.35 -35.13 10.02
CA ASP A 114 17.50 -35.72 9.34
C ASP A 114 18.70 -35.87 10.29
N GLU A 115 18.89 -34.92 11.20
CA GLU A 115 19.86 -35.04 12.29
C GLU A 115 19.53 -36.20 13.23
N GLN A 116 18.29 -36.30 13.70
CA GLN A 116 17.85 -37.42 14.54
C GLN A 116 18.08 -38.76 13.86
N ARG A 117 17.70 -38.89 12.59
CA ARG A 117 17.90 -40.10 11.80
C ARG A 117 19.38 -40.50 11.72
N ARG A 118 20.28 -39.53 11.52
CA ARG A 118 21.73 -39.77 11.51
C ARG A 118 22.24 -40.26 12.86
N LEU A 119 21.73 -39.71 13.97
CA LEU A 119 22.08 -40.15 15.32
C LEU A 119 21.58 -41.58 15.58
N ASP A 120 20.34 -41.90 15.19
CA ASP A 120 19.75 -43.22 15.35
C ASP A 120 20.53 -44.28 14.54
N GLU A 121 20.88 -43.97 13.29
CA GLU A 121 21.70 -44.84 12.44
C GLU A 121 23.12 -45.06 13.00
N ALA A 122 23.72 -44.03 13.60
CA ALA A 122 25.03 -44.14 14.24
C ALA A 122 24.96 -44.99 15.52
N GLY A 123 23.89 -44.84 16.31
CA GLY A 123 23.62 -45.65 17.50
C GLY A 123 23.40 -47.12 17.17
N ALA A 124 22.63 -47.42 16.12
CA ALA A 124 22.37 -48.78 15.66
C ALA A 124 23.63 -49.51 15.12
N ARG A 125 24.62 -48.77 14.62
CA ARG A 125 25.91 -49.32 14.16
C ARG A 125 26.88 -49.64 15.29
N ARG A 126 26.63 -49.21 16.53
CA ARG A 126 27.46 -49.53 17.69
C ARG A 126 27.02 -50.89 18.22
N PRO A 127 27.77 -52.00 18.01
CA PRO A 127 27.38 -53.28 18.56
C PRO A 127 27.30 -53.14 20.08
N SER A 128 26.18 -53.57 20.65
CA SER A 128 26.06 -53.85 22.08
C SER A 128 27.14 -54.89 22.41
N GLN A 129 28.29 -54.45 22.92
CA GLN A 129 29.27 -55.37 23.49
C GLN A 129 28.55 -56.17 24.58
N PRO A 130 28.42 -57.51 24.44
CA PRO A 130 28.00 -58.31 25.56
C PRO A 130 29.10 -58.20 26.61
N GLN A 131 28.73 -57.71 27.80
CA GLN A 131 29.58 -57.80 28.98
C GLN A 131 29.71 -59.28 29.31
N GLY A 132 30.89 -59.84 29.04
CA GLY A 132 31.34 -61.11 29.59
C GLY A 132 31.89 -60.95 30.99
#